data_AF-A0A1T5CXS7-F1
#
_entry.id   AF-A0A1T5CXS7-F1
#
_cell.length_a   1.000
_cell.length_b   1.000
_cell.length_c   1.000
_cell.angle_alpha   90.00
_cell.angle_beta   90.00
_cell.angle_gamma   90.00
#
_symmetry.space_group_name_H-M   'P 1'
#
loop_
_entity.id
_entity.type
_entity.pdbx_description
1 polymer ?
#
loop_
_entity_poly.entity_id
_entity_poly.type
_entity_poly.pdbx_seq_one_letter_code
_entity_poly.pdbx_strand_id
1 'polypeptide(L)'
;MIAKLDYLNYMHSLKGSIFKILPLYEEGVSTLPDHINSVIFEVHNVKEITPEYDGAWIVQTHAILNGLLKECIKEDNKPFIKSKVFGTIDTIEKQIQKLEQE
;
A
#
# COMPACT_ATOMS: atom_id res chain seq x y z
N MET A 1 -16.19 2.14 16.42
CA MET A 1 -15.96 3.31 15.57
C MET A 1 -14.53 3.73 15.82
N ILE A 2 -13.67 3.59 14.82
CA ILE A 2 -12.27 4.03 14.94
C ILE A 2 -12.25 5.57 14.87
N ALA A 3 -11.40 6.22 15.68
CA ALA A 3 -11.28 7.66 15.59
C ALA A 3 -10.63 8.04 14.26
N LYS A 4 -11.14 9.09 13.61
CA LYS A 4 -10.60 9.61 12.34
C LYS A 4 -9.09 9.82 12.38
N LEU A 5 -8.57 10.33 13.49
CA LEU A 5 -7.13 10.54 13.68
C LEU A 5 -6.34 9.23 13.66
N ASP A 6 -6.86 8.18 14.29
CA ASP A 6 -6.21 6.85 14.29
C ASP A 6 -6.19 6.25 12.89
N TYR A 7 -7.28 6.44 12.13
CA TYR A 7 -7.35 6.01 10.74
C TYR A 7 -6.39 6.79 9.83
N LEU A 8 -6.28 8.11 10.00
CA LEU A 8 -5.28 8.93 9.29
C LEU A 8 -3.85 8.48 9.61
N ASN A 9 -3.54 8.25 10.89
CA ASN A 9 -2.23 7.74 11.31
C ASN A 9 -1.93 6.39 10.66
N TYR A 10 -2.91 5.48 10.63
CA TYR A 10 -2.80 4.21 9.91
C TYR A 10 -2.48 4.41 8.42
N MET A 11 -3.20 5.30 7.73
CA MET A 11 -2.98 5.58 6.31
C MET A 11 -1.56 6.12 6.03
N HIS A 12 -1.03 6.96 6.92
CA HIS A 12 0.37 7.41 6.83
C HIS A 12 1.37 6.26 7.04
N SER A 13 1.12 5.37 8.01
CA SER A 13 1.94 4.18 8.22
C SER A 13 1.90 3.26 7.00
N LEU A 14 0.72 3.00 6.44
CA LEU A 14 0.53 2.20 5.23
C LEU A 14 1.30 2.78 4.04
N LYS A 15 1.23 4.11 3.84
CA LYS A 15 2.03 4.81 2.82
C LYS A 15 3.53 4.54 3.01
N GLY A 16 4.02 4.62 4.24
CA GLY A 16 5.41 4.31 4.58
C GLY A 16 5.81 2.87 4.26
N SER A 17 4.96 1.91 4.62
CA SER A 17 5.17 0.48 4.32
C SER A 17 5.23 0.21 2.82
N ILE A 18 4.40 0.88 2.03
CA ILE A 18 4.40 0.76 0.56
C ILE A 18 5.64 1.41 -0.04
N PHE A 19 6.04 2.59 0.44
CA PHE A 19 7.26 3.24 -0.02
C PHE A 19 8.51 2.39 0.20
N LYS A 20 8.56 1.63 1.31
CA LYS A 20 9.65 0.71 1.65
C LYS A 20 9.84 -0.43 0.64
N ILE A 21 8.84 -0.77 -0.18
CA ILE A 21 8.96 -1.79 -1.24
C ILE A 21 10.08 -1.46 -2.22
N LEU A 22 10.24 -0.18 -2.58
CA LEU A 22 11.21 0.24 -3.58
C LEU A 22 12.67 0.00 -3.14
N PRO A 23 13.16 0.52 -2.00
CA PRO A 23 14.52 0.24 -1.56
C PRO A 23 14.76 -1.25 -1.29
N LEU A 24 13.80 -1.98 -0.74
CA LEU A 24 13.91 -3.44 -0.54
C LEU A 24 14.11 -4.20 -1.86
N TYR A 25 13.45 -3.77 -2.94
CA TYR A 25 13.65 -4.31 -4.28
C TYR A 25 15.03 -3.95 -4.84
N GLU A 26 15.46 -2.70 -4.70
CA GLU A 26 16.76 -2.23 -5.18
C GLU A 26 17.94 -2.90 -4.48
N GLU A 27 17.80 -3.20 -3.19
CA GLU A 27 18.78 -3.92 -2.37
C GLU A 27 18.74 -5.45 -2.61
N GLY A 28 17.77 -5.96 -3.36
CA GLY A 28 17.62 -7.40 -3.63
C GLY A 28 17.30 -8.20 -2.37
N VAL A 29 16.54 -7.62 -1.44
CA VAL A 29 16.23 -8.26 -0.15
C VAL A 29 15.30 -9.45 -0.37
N SER A 30 15.73 -10.63 0.08
CA SER A 30 14.98 -11.88 -0.10
C SER A 30 13.61 -11.90 0.59
N THR A 31 13.43 -11.09 1.64
CA THR A 31 12.16 -10.96 2.39
C THR A 31 11.18 -9.96 1.77
N LEU A 32 11.47 -9.38 0.60
CA LEU A 32 10.57 -8.45 -0.08
C LEU A 32 9.18 -9.06 -0.36
N PRO A 33 9.03 -10.30 -0.87
CA PRO A 33 7.72 -10.89 -1.08
C PRO A 33 6.89 -10.98 0.21
N ASP A 34 7.53 -11.31 1.33
CA ASP A 34 6.89 -11.38 2.65
C ASP A 34 6.42 -10.00 3.12
N HIS A 35 7.25 -8.97 2.90
CA HIS A 35 6.88 -7.58 3.18
C HIS A 35 5.64 -7.18 2.36
N ILE A 36 5.63 -7.45 1.05
CA ILE A 36 4.47 -7.14 0.19
C ILE A 36 3.22 -7.91 0.66
N ASN A 37 3.35 -9.20 1.00
CA ASN A 37 2.25 -10.00 1.54
C ASN A 37 1.68 -9.43 2.85
N SER A 38 2.53 -8.96 3.76
CA SER A 38 2.08 -8.29 4.99
C SER A 38 1.25 -7.06 4.68
N VAL A 39 1.70 -6.22 3.74
CA VAL A 39 0.97 -5.01 3.34
C VAL A 39 -0.36 -5.36 2.65
N ILE A 40 -0.40 -6.41 1.81
CA ILE A 40 -1.64 -6.92 1.22
C ILE A 40 -2.62 -7.34 2.31
N PHE A 41 -2.15 -8.10 3.29
CA PHE A 41 -2.96 -8.57 4.41
C PHE A 41 -3.52 -7.39 5.21
N GLU A 42 -2.69 -6.39 5.55
CA GLU A 42 -3.15 -5.18 6.24
C GLU A 42 -4.28 -4.49 5.46
N VAL A 43 -4.07 -4.19 4.17
CA VAL A 43 -5.06 -3.52 3.30
C VAL A 43 -6.36 -4.31 3.19
N HIS A 44 -6.28 -5.64 3.10
CA HIS A 44 -7.45 -6.50 3.01
C HIS A 44 -8.37 -6.36 4.25
N ASN A 45 -7.76 -6.31 5.44
CA ASN A 45 -8.50 -6.26 6.70
C ASN A 45 -9.07 -4.86 7.03
N VAL A 46 -8.62 -3.79 6.35
CA VAL A 46 -9.14 -2.42 6.57
C VAL A 46 -10.65 -2.36 6.39
N LYS A 47 -11.17 -3.03 5.35
CA LYS A 47 -12.62 -3.01 5.07
C LYS A 47 -13.44 -3.65 6.20
N GLU A 48 -12.90 -4.65 6.89
CA GLU A 48 -13.59 -5.33 7.99
C GLU A 48 -13.52 -4.53 9.29
N ILE A 49 -12.39 -3.88 9.55
CA ILE A 49 -12.13 -3.15 10.80
C ILE A 49 -12.73 -1.74 10.77
N THR A 50 -12.70 -1.08 9.61
CA THR A 50 -13.18 0.29 9.41
C THR A 50 -14.12 0.41 8.22
N PRO A 51 -15.31 -0.22 8.26
CA PRO A 51 -16.28 -0.16 7.16
C PRO A 51 -16.75 1.26 6.84
N GLU A 52 -16.69 2.18 7.81
CA GLU A 52 -17.01 3.60 7.63
C GLU A 52 -16.04 4.34 6.68
N TYR A 53 -14.85 3.79 6.47
CA TYR A 53 -13.81 4.37 5.60
C TYR A 53 -13.56 3.53 4.33
N ASP A 54 -14.48 2.65 3.97
CA ASP A 54 -14.42 1.86 2.73
C ASP A 54 -14.36 2.76 1.49
N GLY A 55 -13.72 2.27 0.44
CA GLY A 55 -13.58 3.02 -0.81
C GLY A 55 -12.80 2.28 -1.89
N ALA A 56 -12.89 2.82 -3.10
CA ALA A 56 -12.19 2.27 -4.27
C ALA A 56 -10.67 2.17 -4.08
N TRP A 57 -10.10 3.03 -3.22
CA TRP A 57 -8.68 3.02 -2.88
C TRP A 57 -8.22 1.66 -2.32
N ILE A 58 -9.05 0.96 -1.54
CA ILE A 58 -8.74 -0.37 -0.98
C ILE A 58 -8.55 -1.39 -2.11
N VAL A 59 -9.55 -1.47 -3.00
CA VAL A 59 -9.55 -2.42 -4.12
C VAL A 59 -8.38 -2.13 -5.07
N GLN A 60 -8.14 -0.86 -5.38
CA GLN A 60 -7.03 -0.43 -6.25
C GLN A 60 -5.66 -0.77 -5.62
N THR A 61 -5.47 -0.45 -4.34
CA THR A 61 -4.24 -0.72 -3.60
C THR A 61 -3.97 -2.22 -3.53
N HIS A 62 -4.99 -3.01 -3.18
CA HIS A 62 -4.90 -4.46 -3.13
C HIS A 62 -4.54 -5.06 -4.51
N ALA A 63 -5.16 -4.60 -5.60
CA ALA A 63 -4.86 -5.07 -6.94
C ALA A 63 -3.41 -4.75 -7.36
N ILE A 64 -2.92 -3.54 -7.08
CA ILE A 64 -1.54 -3.14 -7.42
C ILE A 64 -0.53 -3.94 -6.61
N LEU A 65 -0.75 -4.12 -5.30
CA LEU A 65 0.15 -4.89 -4.44
C LEU A 65 0.23 -6.36 -4.84
N ASN A 66 -0.89 -6.99 -5.22
CA ASN A 66 -0.88 -8.34 -5.78
C ASN A 66 -0.10 -8.43 -7.09
N GLY A 67 -0.13 -7.38 -7.92
CA GLY A 67 0.73 -7.27 -9.09
C GLY A 67 2.20 -7.15 -8.72
N LEU A 68 2.54 -6.27 -7.77
CA LEU A 68 3.90 -6.10 -7.26
C LEU A 68 4.49 -7.41 -6.72
N LEU A 69 3.71 -8.19 -5.95
CA LEU A 69 4.13 -9.47 -5.42
C LEU A 69 4.60 -10.45 -6.51
N LYS A 70 3.85 -10.52 -7.63
CA LYS A 70 4.17 -11.41 -8.76
C LYS A 70 5.39 -10.94 -9.57
N GLU A 71 5.60 -9.63 -9.62
CA GLU A 71 6.62 -9.01 -10.46
C GLU A 71 7.94 -8.80 -9.71
N CYS A 72 7.92 -8.73 -8.38
CA CYS A 72 9.12 -8.46 -7.55
C CYS A 72 10.14 -9.61 -7.55
N ILE A 73 9.73 -10.82 -7.93
CA ILE A 73 10.60 -12.00 -8.05
C ILE A 73 11.27 -12.10 -9.43
N LYS A 74 10.90 -11.25 -10.39
CA LYS A 74 11.46 -11.26 -11.73
C LYS A 74 12.67 -10.35 -11.80
N GLU A 75 13.69 -10.78 -12.53
CA GLU A 75 14.88 -9.99 -12.81
C GLU A 75 14.52 -8.77 -13.68
N ASP A 76 15.23 -7.66 -13.44
CA ASP A 76 15.19 -6.41 -14.23
C ASP A 76 13.81 -5.76 -14.44
N ASN A 77 13.03 -5.61 -13.37
CA ASN A 77 11.68 -5.01 -13.42
C ASN A 77 11.57 -3.67 -12.66
N LYS A 78 12.71 -3.04 -12.39
CA LYS A 78 12.80 -1.80 -11.60
C LYS A 78 11.85 -0.67 -12.06
N PRO A 79 11.71 -0.37 -13.37
CA PRO A 79 10.79 0.67 -13.81
C PRO A 79 9.32 0.38 -13.44
N PHE A 80 8.90 -0.88 -13.57
CA PHE A 80 7.55 -1.31 -13.19
C PHE A 80 7.33 -1.18 -11.69
N ILE A 81 8.24 -1.72 -10.88
CA ILE A 81 8.14 -1.68 -9.41
C ILE A 81 8.05 -0.22 -8.95
N LYS A 82 8.94 0.65 -9.43
CA LYS A 82 8.94 2.09 -9.14
C LYS A 82 7.60 2.74 -9.50
N SER A 83 7.10 2.51 -10.72
CA SER A 83 5.84 3.07 -11.19
C SER A 83 4.65 2.63 -10.32
N LYS A 84 4.59 1.34 -9.95
CA LYS A 84 3.51 0.80 -9.12
C LYS A 84 3.57 1.27 -7.67
N VAL A 85 4.76 1.36 -7.07
CA VAL A 85 4.93 1.90 -5.72
C VAL A 85 4.44 3.34 -5.66
N PHE A 86 4.90 4.22 -6.56
CA PHE A 86 4.46 5.62 -6.57
C PHE A 86 2.98 5.78 -6.90
N GLY A 87 2.46 5.05 -7.89
CA GLY A 87 1.02 5.11 -8.19
C GLY A 87 0.12 4.66 -7.03
N THR A 88 0.61 3.73 -6.20
CA THR A 88 -0.12 3.28 -4.99
C THR A 88 -0.03 4.34 -3.90
N ILE A 89 1.13 4.95 -3.69
CA ILE A 89 1.32 6.07 -2.77
C ILE A 89 0.40 7.24 -3.13
N ASP A 90 0.32 7.61 -4.41
CA ASP A 90 -0.56 8.69 -4.87
C ASP A 90 -2.04 8.40 -4.60
N THR A 91 -2.45 7.13 -4.72
CA THR A 91 -3.81 6.69 -4.40
C THR A 91 -4.11 6.88 -2.91
N ILE A 92 -3.17 6.49 -2.05
CA ILE A 92 -3.30 6.64 -0.58
C ILE A 92 -3.25 8.11 -0.18
N GLU A 93 -2.37 8.91 -0.78
CA GLU A 93 -2.24 10.33 -0.51
C GLU A 93 -3.54 11.09 -0.83
N LYS A 94 -4.19 10.77 -1.96
CA LYS A 94 -5.51 11.33 -2.31
C LYS A 94 -6.57 10.98 -1.27
N GLN A 95 -6.53 9.75 -0.74
CA GLN A 95 -7.47 9.34 0.29
C GLN A 95 -7.20 10.07 1.62
N ILE A 96 -5.94 10.26 2.00
CA ILE A 96 -5.56 11.05 3.18
C ILE A 96 -6.06 12.49 3.03
N GLN A 97 -5.78 13.15 1.91
CA GLN A 97 -6.22 14.53 1.66
C GLN A 97 -7.73 14.67 1.70
N LYS A 98 -8.46 13.70 1.16
CA LYS A 98 -9.93 13.67 1.23
C LYS A 98 -10.40 13.61 2.68
N LEU A 99 -9.82 12.71 3.48
CA LEU A 99 -10.17 12.58 4.90
C LEU A 99 -9.83 13.85 5.67
N GLU A 100 -8.71 14.53 5.40
CA GLU A 100 -8.34 15.77 6.10
C GLU A 100 -9.29 16.94 5.81
N GLN A 101 -9.94 16.96 4.64
CA GLN A 101 -10.86 18.02 4.22
C GLN A 101 -12.32 17.82 4.70
N GLU A 102 -12.68 16.61 5.13
CA GLU A 102 -14.00 16.26 5.70
C GLU A 102 -14.11 16.59 7.19
#